data_AF-A0A938J3U3-F1
#
_entry.id   AF-A0A938J3U3-F1
#
_cell.length_a   1.000
_cell.length_b   1.000
_cell.length_c   1.000
_cell.angle_alpha   90.00
_cell.angle_beta   90.00
_cell.angle_gamma   90.00
#
_symmetry.space_group_name_H-M   'P 1'
#
loop_
_entity.id
_entity.type
_entity.pdbx_description
1 polymer ?
#
loop_
_entity_poly.entity_id
_entity_poly.type
_entity_poly.pdbx_seq_one_letter_code
_entity_poly.pdbx_strand_id
1 'polypeptide(L)'
;MLERYRCRVYVFEPIPAFADQIDLRFRDDPRVVLLRAAIGSVTGTRAFHLRNDATSTADLGDGLPSSGPTDQVDSTVVTAEVMAIGDLDHLEVDRVDLLAMNIEGGEYELIPLLAESGWLERVDRLLIQFHEISPTSRLERERCHLLLAESHRCDWDYPFVWESWTQVGGGSVT
;
A
#
# COMPACT_ATOMS: atom_id res chain seq x y z
N MET A 1 1.99 -12.75 -14.66
CA MET A 1 3.27 -12.61 -13.95
C MET A 1 3.77 -13.95 -13.43
N LEU A 2 3.04 -14.62 -12.55
CA LEU A 2 3.45 -15.89 -11.92
C LEU A 2 3.78 -17.02 -12.92
N GLU A 3 2.97 -17.22 -13.95
CA GLU A 3 3.23 -18.28 -14.94
C GLU A 3 4.40 -17.95 -15.89
N ARG A 4 4.52 -16.67 -16.29
CA ARG A 4 5.49 -16.21 -17.28
C ARG A 4 6.88 -15.95 -16.68
N TYR A 5 6.94 -15.37 -15.48
CA TYR A 5 8.17 -14.89 -14.85
C TYR A 5 8.51 -15.61 -13.54
N ARG A 6 7.60 -16.45 -13.03
CA ARG A 6 7.80 -17.26 -11.81
C ARG A 6 8.22 -16.45 -10.58
N CYS A 7 7.71 -15.23 -10.45
CA CYS A 7 7.96 -14.35 -9.32
C CYS A 7 7.50 -14.99 -8.00
N ARG A 8 8.22 -14.72 -6.92
CA ARG A 8 7.71 -14.82 -5.55
C ARG A 8 6.95 -13.52 -5.24
N VAL A 9 5.76 -13.63 -4.66
CA VAL A 9 4.86 -12.49 -4.44
C VAL A 9 4.38 -12.52 -3.00
N TYR A 10 4.60 -11.42 -2.29
CA TYR A 10 4.01 -11.18 -0.98
C TYR A 10 2.81 -10.26 -1.18
N VAL A 11 1.65 -10.67 -0.66
CA VAL A 11 0.41 -9.89 -0.77
C VAL A 11 -0.04 -9.53 0.63
N PHE A 12 -0.16 -8.23 0.90
CA PHE A 12 -0.74 -7.71 2.13
C PHE A 12 -2.19 -7.35 1.85
N GLU A 13 -3.13 -8.05 2.48
CA GLU A 13 -4.56 -7.79 2.36
C GLU A 13 -5.22 -7.89 3.74
N PRO A 14 -5.54 -6.74 4.38
CA PRO A 14 -6.17 -6.74 5.70
C PRO A 14 -7.63 -7.19 5.68
N ILE A 15 -8.36 -7.03 4.56
CA ILE A 15 -9.80 -7.25 4.53
C ILE A 15 -10.08 -8.75 4.40
N PRO A 16 -10.70 -9.41 5.41
CA PRO A 16 -10.83 -10.86 5.42
C PRO A 16 -11.50 -11.44 4.19
N ALA A 17 -12.56 -10.79 3.69
CA ALA A 17 -13.27 -11.22 2.50
C ALA A 17 -12.40 -11.20 1.23
N PHE A 18 -11.50 -10.22 1.09
CA PHE A 18 -10.58 -10.14 -0.05
C PHE A 18 -9.40 -11.10 0.12
N ALA A 19 -8.87 -11.21 1.34
CA ALA A 19 -7.85 -12.19 1.68
C ALA A 19 -8.31 -13.63 1.40
N ASP A 20 -9.56 -13.97 1.71
CA ASP A 20 -10.14 -15.29 1.42
C ASP A 20 -10.23 -15.57 -0.09
N GLN A 21 -10.54 -14.55 -0.90
CA GLN A 21 -10.55 -14.68 -2.36
C GLN A 21 -9.14 -14.89 -2.93
N ILE A 22 -8.14 -14.19 -2.40
CA ILE A 22 -6.73 -14.33 -2.80
C ILE A 22 -6.24 -15.72 -2.40
N ASP A 23 -6.52 -16.16 -1.17
CA ASP A 23 -6.16 -17.50 -0.69
C ASP A 23 -6.80 -18.57 -1.57
N LEU A 24 -8.11 -18.52 -1.81
CA LEU A 24 -8.80 -19.48 -2.67
C LEU A 24 -8.18 -19.56 -4.08
N ARG A 25 -7.79 -18.41 -4.63
CA ARG A 25 -7.19 -18.32 -5.97
C ARG A 25 -5.77 -18.87 -6.03
N PHE A 26 -4.97 -18.73 -4.98
CA PHE A 26 -3.53 -19.01 -4.99
C PHE A 26 -3.07 -20.06 -3.97
N ARG A 27 -3.98 -20.75 -3.27
CA ARG A 27 -3.67 -21.72 -2.21
C ARG A 27 -2.65 -22.79 -2.59
N ASP A 28 -2.62 -23.18 -3.85
CA ASP A 28 -1.76 -24.24 -4.38
C ASP A 28 -0.47 -23.70 -5.03
N ASP A 29 -0.27 -22.38 -5.03
CA ASP A 29 0.94 -21.73 -5.55
C ASP A 29 1.84 -21.24 -4.40
N PRO A 30 2.88 -22.00 -4.01
CA PRO A 30 3.74 -21.65 -2.88
C PRO A 30 4.59 -20.39 -3.12
N ARG A 31 4.55 -19.82 -4.33
CA ARG A 31 5.23 -18.55 -4.64
C ARG A 31 4.43 -17.35 -4.16
N VAL A 32 3.14 -17.51 -3.88
CA VAL A 32 2.28 -16.45 -3.35
C VAL A 32 2.16 -16.61 -1.84
N VAL A 33 2.69 -15.63 -1.11
CA VAL A 33 2.61 -15.57 0.34
C VAL A 33 1.59 -14.49 0.70
N LEU A 34 0.43 -14.91 1.21
CA LEU A 34 -0.62 -13.99 1.67
C LEU A 34 -0.38 -13.64 3.14
N LEU A 35 -0.27 -12.35 3.42
CA LEU A 35 -0.20 -11.74 4.75
C LEU A 35 -1.53 -11.03 4.99
N ARG A 36 -2.32 -11.54 5.94
CA ARG A 36 -3.67 -11.03 6.25
C ARG A 36 -3.63 -9.82 7.18
N ALA A 37 -2.87 -8.80 6.77
CA ALA A 37 -2.64 -7.59 7.55
C ALA A 37 -2.36 -6.40 6.62
N ALA A 38 -2.64 -5.20 7.09
CA ALA A 38 -2.09 -3.97 6.54
C ALA A 38 -0.66 -3.76 7.07
N ILE A 39 0.08 -2.83 6.46
CA ILE A 39 1.36 -2.37 6.99
C ILE A 39 1.14 -0.99 7.63
N GLY A 40 1.68 -0.78 8.82
CA GLY A 40 1.57 0.49 9.54
C GLY A 40 2.73 0.73 10.51
N SER A 41 2.60 1.76 11.33
CA SER A 41 3.65 2.14 12.30
C SER A 41 3.75 1.22 13.51
N VAL A 42 2.67 0.53 13.87
CA VAL A 42 2.59 -0.31 15.07
C VAL A 42 1.74 -1.56 14.82
N THR A 43 2.14 -2.68 15.44
CA THR A 43 1.40 -3.93 15.38
C THR A 43 0.14 -3.86 16.24
N GLY A 44 -0.98 -4.30 15.69
CA GLY A 44 -2.27 -4.28 16.37
C GLY A 44 -3.42 -4.37 15.39
N THR A 45 -4.55 -3.76 15.72
CA THR A 45 -5.74 -3.76 14.86
C THR A 45 -6.19 -2.35 14.53
N ARG A 46 -6.68 -2.13 13.31
CA ARG A 46 -7.25 -0.86 12.86
C ARG A 46 -8.62 -1.08 12.22
N ALA A 47 -9.49 -0.07 12.32
CA ALA A 47 -10.76 -0.04 11.61
C ALA A 47 -10.56 0.46 10.16
N PHE A 48 -11.15 -0.24 9.21
CA PHE A 48 -11.15 0.09 7.79
C PHE A 48 -12.59 0.33 7.33
N HIS A 49 -12.80 1.38 6.54
CA HIS A 49 -14.10 1.72 5.98
C HIS A 49 -14.21 1.22 4.55
N LEU A 50 -15.04 0.20 4.33
CA LEU A 50 -15.35 -0.33 2.99
C LEU A 50 -16.46 0.49 2.35
N ARG A 51 -16.23 0.97 1.11
CA ARG A 51 -17.22 1.63 0.27
C ARG A 51 -17.24 0.97 -1.10
N ASN A 52 -18.24 0.11 -1.34
CA ASN A 52 -18.67 -0.34 -2.68
C ASN A 52 -17.56 -0.81 -3.65
N ASP A 53 -16.43 -1.32 -3.13
CA ASP A 53 -15.20 -1.84 -3.79
C ASP A 53 -13.89 -1.06 -3.47
N ALA A 54 -13.93 -0.01 -2.65
CA ALA A 54 -12.76 0.71 -2.12
C ALA A 54 -12.67 0.58 -0.58
N THR A 55 -11.46 0.59 -0.02
CA THR A 55 -11.20 0.42 1.43
C THR A 55 -10.42 1.60 1.99
N SER A 56 -11.03 2.60 2.65
CA SER A 56 -10.25 3.73 3.21
C SER A 56 -9.85 3.54 4.67
N THR A 57 -8.70 4.10 5.06
CA THR A 57 -8.15 4.10 6.43
C THR A 57 -8.46 5.37 7.22
N ALA A 58 -9.26 6.29 6.65
CA ALA A 58 -9.52 7.58 7.27
C ALA A 58 -10.34 7.43 8.55
N ASP A 59 -9.70 7.69 9.70
CA ASP A 59 -10.40 8.00 10.94
C ASP A 59 -11.17 9.30 10.71
N LEU A 60 -12.48 9.20 10.48
CA LEU A 60 -13.37 10.36 10.48
C LEU A 60 -13.48 10.85 11.93
N GLY A 61 -12.52 11.66 12.34
CA GLY A 61 -12.62 12.47 13.55
C GLY A 61 -13.90 13.30 13.53
N ASP A 62 -14.54 13.40 14.70
CA ASP A 62 -15.82 14.05 14.94
C ASP A 62 -16.09 15.32 14.09
N GLY A 63 -17.18 15.27 13.33
CA GLY A 63 -18.04 16.42 13.07
C GLY A 63 -17.62 17.42 11.98
N LEU A 64 -17.80 17.05 10.72
CA LEU A 64 -18.12 18.01 9.66
C LEU A 64 -19.34 17.52 8.86
N PRO A 65 -20.41 18.34 8.70
CA PRO A 65 -21.58 17.92 7.94
C PRO A 65 -21.24 17.92 6.45
N SER A 66 -21.39 16.77 5.80
CA SER A 66 -21.41 16.69 4.34
C SER A 66 -22.68 17.39 3.84
N SER A 67 -22.55 18.61 3.34
CA SER A 67 -23.58 19.28 2.55
C SER A 67 -23.62 18.66 1.14
N GLY A 68 -24.33 17.55 1.02
CA GLY A 68 -24.71 16.86 -0.22
C GLY A 68 -25.90 15.93 0.09
N PRO A 69 -26.71 15.53 -0.90
CA PRO A 69 -27.87 14.67 -0.64
C PRO A 69 -27.37 13.40 0.05
N THR A 70 -28.00 13.05 1.17
CA THR A 70 -27.72 11.86 1.97
C THR A 70 -28.14 10.61 1.20
N ASP A 71 -27.31 10.18 0.26
CA ASP A 71 -27.19 8.77 -0.05
C ASP A 71 -26.48 8.15 1.16
N GLN A 72 -27.23 7.38 1.96
CA GLN A 72 -26.64 6.48 2.95
C GLN A 72 -25.78 5.47 2.17
N VAL A 73 -24.52 5.83 1.95
CA VAL A 73 -23.52 4.89 1.46
C VAL A 73 -23.26 3.95 2.61
N ASP A 74 -23.71 2.69 2.49
CA ASP A 74 -23.44 1.62 3.43
C ASP A 74 -21.92 1.43 3.57
N SER A 75 -21.30 2.18 4.49
CA SER A 75 -19.89 2.00 4.81
C SER A 75 -19.79 0.86 5.82
N THR A 76 -19.28 -0.29 5.38
CA THR A 76 -19.02 -1.40 6.30
C THR A 76 -17.69 -1.13 7.00
N VAL A 77 -17.68 -1.12 8.34
CA VAL A 77 -16.45 -1.02 9.12
C VAL A 77 -15.93 -2.42 9.39
N VAL A 78 -14.69 -2.68 9.03
CA VAL A 78 -13.99 -3.95 9.30
C VAL A 78 -12.77 -3.66 10.17
N THR A 79 -12.65 -4.34 11.30
CA THR A 79 -11.41 -4.34 12.08
C THR A 79 -10.48 -5.41 11.53
N ALA A 80 -9.25 -5.02 11.20
CA ALA A 80 -8.25 -5.91 10.63
C ALA A 80 -6.87 -5.70 11.27
N GLU A 81 -6.02 -6.70 11.13
CA GLU A 81 -4.66 -6.69 11.65
C GLU A 81 -3.78 -5.68 10.89
N VAL A 82 -2.86 -5.08 11.64
CA VAL A 82 -1.79 -4.21 11.15
C VAL A 82 -0.48 -4.81 11.62
N MET A 83 0.44 -4.99 10.69
CA MET A 83 1.82 -5.37 10.92
C MET A 83 2.68 -4.09 10.98
N ALA A 84 3.51 -3.95 12.00
CA ALA A 84 4.46 -2.84 12.07
C ALA A 84 5.47 -2.93 10.93
N ILE A 85 5.90 -1.78 10.40
CA ILE A 85 6.92 -1.70 9.34
C ILE A 85 8.22 -2.42 9.74
N GLY A 86 8.59 -2.41 11.02
CA GLY A 86 9.77 -3.13 11.53
C GLY A 86 9.64 -4.65 11.46
N ASP A 87 8.43 -5.19 11.45
CA ASP A 87 8.20 -6.63 11.33
C ASP A 87 8.42 -7.13 9.89
N LEU A 88 8.56 -6.24 8.90
CA LEU A 88 8.95 -6.62 7.54
C LEU A 88 10.34 -7.26 7.48
N ASP A 89 11.24 -6.91 8.40
CA ASP A 89 12.58 -7.53 8.49
C ASP A 89 12.52 -9.02 8.90
N HIS A 90 11.37 -9.50 9.35
CA HIS A 90 11.12 -10.93 9.59
C HIS A 90 10.69 -11.68 8.34
N LEU A 91 10.36 -10.96 7.25
CA LEU A 91 10.23 -11.56 5.94
C LEU A 91 11.64 -11.89 5.45
N GLU A 92 11.87 -13.13 5.02
CA GLU A 92 13.13 -13.55 4.40
C GLU A 92 13.29 -12.94 2.99
N VAL A 93 13.29 -11.60 2.92
CA VAL A 93 13.27 -10.77 1.72
C VAL A 93 14.27 -9.63 1.91
N ASP A 94 15.44 -9.76 1.28
CA ASP A 94 16.46 -8.71 1.34
C ASP A 94 16.21 -7.59 0.32
N ARG A 95 15.54 -7.91 -0.80
CA ARG A 95 15.31 -7.00 -1.93
C ARG A 95 13.96 -7.28 -2.59
N VAL A 96 13.34 -6.22 -3.07
CA VAL A 96 12.05 -6.27 -3.79
C VAL A 96 12.23 -5.71 -5.19
N ASP A 97 12.02 -6.54 -6.21
CA ASP A 97 12.13 -6.09 -7.61
C ASP A 97 10.99 -5.09 -7.99
N LEU A 98 9.81 -5.27 -7.37
CA LEU A 98 8.64 -4.43 -7.60
C LEU A 98 7.76 -4.37 -6.34
N LEU A 99 7.52 -3.15 -5.84
CA LEU A 99 6.47 -2.86 -4.87
C LEU A 99 5.30 -2.21 -5.62
N ALA A 100 4.15 -2.89 -5.64
CA ALA A 100 2.90 -2.34 -6.17
C ALA A 100 2.01 -1.89 -5.01
N MET A 101 1.59 -0.62 -5.01
CA MET A 101 0.84 0.01 -3.93
C MET A 101 -0.44 0.64 -4.45
N ASN A 102 -1.57 0.14 -3.95
CA ASN A 102 -2.90 0.70 -4.10
C ASN A 102 -3.63 0.34 -2.79
N ILE A 103 -3.70 1.30 -1.87
CA ILE A 103 -4.17 1.11 -0.50
C ILE A 103 -5.03 2.28 -0.02
N GLU A 104 -5.69 2.97 -0.96
CA GLU A 104 -6.86 3.83 -0.71
C GLU A 104 -6.63 4.92 0.36
N GLY A 105 -5.47 5.59 0.26
CA GLY A 105 -5.04 6.65 1.17
C GLY A 105 -3.94 6.22 2.15
N GLY A 106 -3.75 4.90 2.34
CA GLY A 106 -2.64 4.39 3.15
C GLY A 106 -1.26 4.74 2.59
N GLU A 107 -1.16 5.17 1.32
CA GLU A 107 0.12 5.53 0.68
C GLU A 107 0.81 6.67 1.45
N TYR A 108 0.02 7.61 1.96
CA TYR A 108 0.49 8.81 2.65
C TYR A 108 1.11 8.50 4.02
N GLU A 109 0.74 7.38 4.64
CA GLU A 109 1.36 6.87 5.87
C GLU A 109 2.51 5.92 5.56
N LEU A 110 2.33 5.01 4.60
CA LEU A 110 3.27 3.93 4.34
C LEU A 110 4.57 4.41 3.67
N ILE A 111 4.52 5.37 2.75
CA ILE A 111 5.73 5.86 2.06
C ILE A 111 6.71 6.51 3.05
N PRO A 112 6.30 7.41 3.96
CA PRO A 112 7.16 7.90 5.05
C PRO A 112 7.75 6.77 5.90
N LEU A 113 6.96 5.77 6.29
CA LEU A 113 7.46 4.65 7.09
C LEU A 113 8.49 3.81 6.32
N LEU A 114 8.28 3.56 5.03
CA LEU A 114 9.25 2.87 4.17
C LEU A 114 10.56 3.66 4.04
N ALA A 115 10.48 4.99 3.97
CA ALA A 115 11.66 5.86 3.92
C ALA A 115 12.43 5.83 5.25
N GLU A 116 11.73 6.04 6.37
CA GLU A 116 12.32 6.08 7.71
C GLU A 116 12.95 4.74 8.13
N SER A 117 12.36 3.61 7.69
CA SER A 117 12.87 2.27 7.96
C SER A 117 14.00 1.81 7.03
N GLY A 118 14.32 2.58 5.99
CA GLY A 118 15.32 2.21 4.97
C GLY A 118 14.87 1.09 4.03
N TRP A 119 13.55 0.86 3.95
CA TRP A 119 12.97 -0.15 3.05
C TRP A 119 12.82 0.37 1.62
N LEU A 120 12.65 1.68 1.40
CA LEU A 120 12.59 2.24 0.04
C LEU A 120 13.85 1.89 -0.77
N GLU A 121 15.03 1.94 -0.17
CA GLU A 121 16.30 1.60 -0.83
C GLU A 121 16.45 0.10 -1.13
N ARG A 122 15.57 -0.76 -0.60
CA ARG A 122 15.54 -2.20 -0.93
C ARG A 122 14.61 -2.51 -2.09
N VAL A 123 13.89 -1.50 -2.60
CA VAL A 123 12.89 -1.65 -3.66
C VAL A 123 13.41 -1.09 -4.97
N ASP A 124 13.52 -1.92 -6.00
CA ASP A 124 14.03 -1.51 -7.32
C ASP A 124 13.05 -0.63 -8.08
N ARG A 125 11.76 -1.00 -8.03
CA ARG A 125 10.68 -0.29 -8.71
C ARG A 125 9.47 -0.17 -7.83
N LEU A 126 8.85 1.00 -7.86
CA LEU A 126 7.53 1.23 -7.27
C LEU A 126 6.52 1.53 -8.35
N LEU A 127 5.34 0.93 -8.22
CA LEU A 127 4.15 1.26 -8.97
C LEU A 127 3.09 1.69 -7.97
N ILE A 128 2.75 2.98 -7.96
CA ILE A 128 1.94 3.59 -6.89
C ILE A 128 0.70 4.25 -7.49
N GLN A 129 -0.47 3.96 -6.92
CA GLN A 129 -1.69 4.72 -7.14
C GLN A 129 -2.00 5.55 -5.89
N PHE A 130 -1.77 6.86 -5.97
CA PHE A 130 -2.23 7.78 -4.93
C PHE A 130 -3.73 8.04 -5.06
N HIS A 131 -4.42 8.13 -3.92
CA HIS A 131 -5.87 8.36 -3.89
C HIS A 131 -6.22 9.79 -3.43
N GLU A 132 -7.05 10.49 -4.19
CA GLU A 132 -7.55 11.83 -3.84
C GLU A 132 -8.69 11.73 -2.80
N ILE A 133 -8.34 11.34 -1.57
CA ILE A 133 -9.30 11.07 -0.49
C ILE A 133 -9.61 12.27 0.40
N SER A 134 -8.81 13.34 0.31
CA SER A 134 -8.95 14.53 1.13
C SER A 134 -8.52 15.80 0.37
N PRO A 135 -8.90 17.01 0.83
CA PRO A 135 -8.37 18.25 0.28
C PRO A 135 -6.84 18.39 0.39
N THR A 136 -6.19 17.64 1.27
CA THR A 136 -4.73 17.66 1.46
C THR A 136 -4.00 16.60 0.65
N SER A 137 -4.70 15.66 -0.02
CA SER A 137 -4.09 14.56 -0.78
C SER A 137 -3.02 15.01 -1.79
N ARG A 138 -3.19 16.20 -2.41
CA ARG A 138 -2.18 16.78 -3.31
C ARG A 138 -0.88 17.14 -2.59
N LEU A 139 -0.99 17.79 -1.43
CA LEU A 139 0.15 18.15 -0.59
C LEU A 139 0.83 16.92 0.01
N GLU A 140 0.05 15.93 0.45
CA GLU A 140 0.57 14.68 1.00
C GLU A 140 1.30 13.86 -0.06
N ARG A 141 0.77 13.85 -1.29
CA ARG A 141 1.45 13.27 -2.45
C ARG A 141 2.77 13.98 -2.76
N GLU A 142 2.80 15.31 -2.74
CA GLU A 142 4.06 16.06 -2.92
C GLU A 142 5.10 15.71 -1.85
N ARG A 143 4.68 15.50 -0.59
CA ARG A 143 5.60 15.02 0.47
C ARG A 143 6.13 13.62 0.16
N CYS A 144 5.29 12.71 -0.31
CA CYS A 144 5.71 11.38 -0.72
C CYS A 144 6.68 11.44 -1.91
N HIS A 145 6.45 12.33 -2.88
CA HIS A 145 7.35 12.56 -4.01
C HIS A 145 8.74 13.01 -3.56
N LEU A 146 8.82 13.90 -2.57
CA LEU A 146 10.10 14.35 -2.02
C LEU A 146 10.89 13.18 -1.42
N LEU A 147 10.24 12.33 -0.63
CA LEU A 147 10.86 11.14 -0.03
C LEU A 147 11.28 10.11 -1.09
N LEU A 148 10.41 9.82 -2.05
CA LEU A 148 10.71 8.90 -3.15
C LEU A 148 11.90 9.41 -3.99
N ALA A 149 11.98 10.73 -4.22
CA ALA A 149 13.06 11.34 -4.99
C ALA A 149 14.45 11.24 -4.32
N GLU A 150 14.52 10.86 -3.04
CA GLU A 150 15.80 10.63 -2.36
C GLU A 150 16.52 9.38 -2.86
N SER A 151 15.78 8.36 -3.33
CA SER A 151 16.35 7.09 -3.80
C SER A 151 15.82 6.59 -5.15
N HIS A 152 14.76 7.19 -5.70
CA HIS A 152 14.14 6.81 -6.96
C HIS A 152 13.95 8.00 -7.91
N ARG A 153 14.03 7.72 -9.21
CA ARG A 153 13.59 8.60 -10.29
C ARG A 153 12.15 8.28 -10.63
N CYS A 154 11.30 9.29 -10.72
CA CYS A 154 9.98 9.16 -11.36
C CYS A 154 10.17 8.94 -12.87
N ASP A 155 9.74 7.77 -13.38
CA ASP A 155 9.81 7.43 -14.80
C ASP A 155 8.60 8.00 -15.56
N TRP A 156 7.42 7.99 -14.93
CA TRP A 156 6.21 8.61 -15.44
C TRP A 156 5.21 8.85 -14.31
N ASP A 157 4.40 9.89 -14.48
CA ASP A 157 3.44 10.38 -13.50
C ASP A 157 2.12 10.74 -14.20
N TYR A 158 1.06 10.01 -13.86
CA TYR A 158 -0.32 10.37 -14.15
C TYR A 158 -1.04 10.64 -12.82
N PRO A 159 -1.21 11.91 -12.41
CA PRO A 159 -1.69 12.25 -11.08
C PRO A 159 -3.00 11.55 -10.73
N PHE A 160 -3.00 10.85 -9.57
CA PHE A 160 -4.13 10.07 -9.06
C PHE A 160 -4.62 8.93 -9.98
N VAL A 161 -3.83 8.56 -10.98
CA VAL A 161 -4.06 7.37 -11.81
C VAL A 161 -3.02 6.33 -11.47
N TRP A 162 -1.76 6.55 -11.84
CA TRP A 162 -0.63 5.69 -11.50
C TRP A 162 0.68 6.45 -11.68
N GLU A 163 1.70 6.01 -10.95
CA GLU A 163 3.07 6.51 -11.07
C GLU A 163 4.07 5.35 -11.03
N SER A 164 5.18 5.50 -11.74
CA SER A 164 6.30 4.57 -11.71
C SER A 164 7.57 5.24 -11.27
N TRP A 165 8.28 4.59 -10.37
CA TRP A 165 9.54 5.05 -9.81
C TRP A 165 10.59 3.95 -9.92
N THR A 166 11.79 4.28 -10.37
CA THR A 166 12.92 3.34 -10.49
C THR A 166 14.09 3.82 -9.64
N GLN A 167 14.69 2.93 -8.87
CA GLN A 167 15.81 3.25 -7.98
C GLN A 167 17.00 3.84 -8.76
N VAL A 168 17.59 4.90 -8.23
CA VAL A 168 18.79 5.57 -8.76
C VAL A 168 19.98 5.30 -7.85
N GLY A 169 20.47 4.05 -7.79
CA GLY A 169 21.60 3.75 -6.91
C GLY A 169 22.03 2.29 -6.73
N GLY A 170 21.30 1.31 -7.25
CA GLY A 170 21.67 -0.11 -7.18
C GLY A 170 22.10 -0.65 -8.53
N GLY A 171 23.34 -0.35 -8.95
CA GLY A 171 23.97 -1.13 -10.01
C GLY A 171 23.99 -2.60 -9.58
N SER A 172 23.51 -3.47 -10.46
CA SER A 172 23.40 -4.91 -10.25
C SER A 172 24.66 -5.47 -9.61
N VAL A 173 24.55 -6.05 -8.41
CA VAL A 173 25.48 -7.11 -8.04
C VAL A 173 25.06 -8.30 -8.91
N THR A 174 26.00 -8.67 -9.78
CA THR A 174 25.96 -9.74 -10.78
C THR A 174 25.31 -11.03 -10.32
#